data_AF-A0A950JPC5-F1
#
_entry.id   AF-A0A950JPC5-F1
#
_cell.length_a   1.000
_cell.length_b   1.000
_cell.length_c   1.000
_cell.angle_alpha   90.00
_cell.angle_beta   90.00
_cell.angle_gamma   90.00
#
_symmetry.space_group_name_H-M   'P 1'
#
loop_
_entity.id
_entity.type
_entity.pdbx_description
1 polymer ?
#
loop_
_entity_poly.entity_id
_entity_poly.type
_entity_poly.pdbx_seq_one_letter_code
_entity_poly.pdbx_strand_id
1 'polypeptide(L)'
;MSSVLLLSYKDALRQSREYLRYRTAPAATQDRSHTVGRAERSGRTFLHLERPLAFASRLALARRCTSVAAALAGRAVKLAPRSVAANLAAGIAFRRSGDRPRALHRLQCAAEADDVRRLGNWELAKLLLELERSDTPEAYSSRRRERISALRLASGSVDPVIAQKARVALAEALHDSGHSSEALRIIGPVLEDAPNDLRALRVASLSMAAQNRIQEACAFYRQLIALDSRHPVTKSLRALDLFCTGEEREPSEAPGPASWLIAIGGGIGDILHCTPAIANIARHTKQRPDVLVAGDHPGAEFLVQNPEYVNRVWTLGRGVLQQAYRNVFVTHSFGPLRLAFNAEQVKNARDWQHFHAGGLHETLFNLEAAKALLGIPYDEADAAIYFAGNLERREPDTQLVGLHAGSKGGRWLSKRWPYFGELTRKLRSRGVRVASFGTPDEYVPGTENLTGGTIEEMCRALSGCTLFVSNDSGAMHLASALGIRAVAIFAPTDALTHMPLTETVAALTLQKDCSPCEVKNHAFFASGRCACVGEIPVEAAEGIILSLLSADEADRGIA
;
A
#
# COMPACT_ATOMS: atom_id res chain seq x y z
N MET A 1 -15.69 -0.92 -23.85
CA MET A 1 -14.62 -0.63 -24.82
C MET A 1 -13.38 -0.22 -24.04
N SER A 2 -12.22 -0.79 -24.33
CA SER A 2 -10.95 -0.35 -23.72
C SER A 2 -10.38 0.82 -24.53
N SER A 3 -9.82 1.81 -23.84
CA SER A 3 -9.09 2.92 -24.46
C SER A 3 -7.76 3.12 -23.74
N VAL A 4 -6.78 3.67 -24.44
CA VAL A 4 -5.48 4.01 -23.86
C VAL A 4 -5.43 5.52 -23.62
N LEU A 5 -4.98 5.92 -22.43
CA LEU A 5 -4.78 7.33 -22.07
C LEU A 5 -3.31 7.57 -21.71
N LEU A 6 -2.84 8.80 -21.93
CA LEU A 6 -1.57 9.28 -21.41
C LEU A 6 -1.87 10.21 -20.24
N LEU A 7 -1.42 9.83 -19.04
CA LEU A 7 -1.56 10.61 -17.82
C LEU A 7 -0.24 11.30 -17.48
N SER A 8 -0.35 12.48 -16.88
CA SER A 8 0.77 13.27 -16.39
C SER A 8 0.72 13.41 -14.86
N TYR A 9 1.80 13.90 -14.26
CA TYR A 9 1.82 14.22 -12.84
C TYR A 9 0.68 15.19 -12.43
N LYS A 10 0.24 16.08 -13.32
CA LYS A 10 -0.85 17.03 -13.06
C LYS A 10 -2.18 16.31 -12.81
N ASP A 11 -2.40 15.18 -13.46
CA ASP A 11 -3.59 14.35 -13.25
C ASP A 11 -3.58 13.72 -11.85
N ALA A 12 -2.43 13.22 -11.40
CA ALA A 12 -2.23 12.66 -10.06
C ALA A 12 -2.38 13.73 -8.95
N LEU A 13 -1.83 14.94 -9.18
CA LEU A 13 -2.02 16.08 -8.30
C LEU A 13 -3.50 16.48 -8.21
N ARG A 14 -4.21 16.55 -9.34
CA ARG A 14 -5.64 16.88 -9.37
C ARG A 14 -6.47 15.88 -8.56
N GLN A 15 -6.28 14.57 -8.78
CA GLN A 15 -6.99 13.56 -8.01
C GLN A 15 -6.67 13.68 -6.51
N SER A 16 -5.41 13.89 -6.15
CA SER A 16 -5.02 14.00 -4.74
C SER A 16 -5.62 15.23 -4.07
N ARG A 17 -5.71 16.38 -4.78
CA ARG A 17 -6.43 17.57 -4.29
C ARG A 17 -7.92 17.29 -4.09
N GLU A 18 -8.56 16.60 -5.02
CA GLU A 18 -9.97 16.20 -4.90
C GLU A 18 -10.16 15.26 -3.70
N TYR A 19 -9.27 14.30 -3.52
CA TYR A 19 -9.28 13.38 -2.39
C TYR A 19 -9.14 14.12 -1.05
N LEU A 20 -8.20 15.07 -0.95
CA LEU A 20 -8.03 15.90 0.25
C LEU A 20 -9.25 16.78 0.51
N ARG A 21 -9.81 17.43 -0.52
CA ARG A 21 -11.03 18.27 -0.40
C ARG A 21 -12.25 17.48 0.05
N TYR A 22 -12.49 16.31 -0.55
CA TYR A 22 -13.60 15.45 -0.16
C TYR A 22 -13.53 15.05 1.32
N ARG A 23 -12.31 14.94 1.86
CA ARG A 23 -12.07 14.49 3.24
C ARG A 23 -11.99 15.60 4.27
N THR A 24 -11.65 16.83 3.88
CA THR A 24 -11.71 18.01 4.75
C THR A 24 -13.09 18.68 4.75
N ALA A 25 -13.96 18.32 3.80
CA ALA A 25 -15.36 18.73 3.84
C ALA A 25 -16.00 18.25 5.15
N PRO A 26 -16.68 19.12 5.92
CA PRO A 26 -17.47 18.69 7.06
C PRO A 26 -18.37 17.56 6.61
N ALA A 27 -18.39 16.45 7.35
CA ALA A 27 -19.32 15.37 7.06
C ALA A 27 -20.70 16.02 6.95
N ALA A 28 -21.26 16.08 5.74
CA ALA A 28 -22.61 16.59 5.55
C ALA A 28 -23.44 15.81 6.56
N THR A 29 -24.02 16.54 7.52
CA THR A 29 -25.04 16.00 8.40
C THR A 29 -26.13 15.52 7.47
N GLN A 30 -26.05 14.26 7.07
CA GLN A 30 -27.18 13.55 6.50
C GLN A 30 -28.20 13.62 7.60
N ASP A 31 -29.11 14.57 7.41
CA ASP A 31 -30.22 14.85 8.28
C ASP A 31 -30.88 13.51 8.62
N ARG A 32 -30.68 13.08 9.88
CA ARG A 32 -31.23 11.85 10.41
C ARG A 32 -32.69 12.12 10.78
N SER A 33 -33.49 12.51 9.80
CA SER A 33 -34.94 12.61 9.91
C SER A 33 -35.59 11.42 9.19
N HIS A 34 -35.21 10.20 9.58
CA HIS A 34 -36.11 9.07 9.37
C HIS A 34 -37.20 9.13 10.43
N THR A 35 -38.28 9.80 10.06
CA THR A 35 -39.58 9.69 10.72
C THR A 35 -39.90 8.22 10.95
N VAL A 36 -39.95 7.84 12.23
CA VAL A 36 -40.48 6.56 12.68
C VAL A 36 -41.96 6.54 12.31
N GLY A 37 -42.27 5.93 11.18
CA GLY A 37 -43.64 5.62 10.81
C GLY A 37 -44.27 4.78 11.91
N ARG A 38 -45.33 5.34 12.51
CA ARG A 38 -46.17 4.71 13.53
C ARG A 38 -46.62 3.34 13.00
N ALA A 39 -46.21 2.28 13.69
CA ALA A 39 -46.59 0.93 13.33
C ALA A 39 -48.11 0.75 13.49
N GLU A 40 -48.82 0.61 12.39
CA GLU A 40 -50.17 0.06 12.38
C GLU A 40 -50.11 -1.39 12.86
N ARG A 41 -50.83 -1.65 13.95
CA ARG A 41 -51.09 -3.00 14.45
C ARG A 41 -52.09 -3.66 13.52
N SER A 42 -51.61 -4.54 12.63
CA SER A 42 -52.47 -5.54 11.99
C SER A 42 -51.74 -6.87 11.81
N GLY A 43 -52.34 -7.95 12.32
CA GLY A 43 -52.07 -9.31 11.85
C GLY A 43 -51.02 -10.12 12.62
N ARG A 44 -51.41 -10.70 13.76
CA ARG A 44 -50.71 -11.84 14.38
C ARG A 44 -50.80 -13.07 13.46
N THR A 45 -49.83 -13.31 12.58
CA THR A 45 -49.61 -14.66 11.99
C THR A 45 -48.22 -14.95 11.37
N PHE A 46 -47.27 -14.00 11.35
CA PHE A 46 -45.97 -14.21 10.65
C PHE A 46 -44.71 -14.03 11.52
N LEU A 47 -44.81 -14.22 12.84
CA LEU A 47 -43.71 -13.98 13.79
C LEU A 47 -42.50 -14.94 13.68
N HIS A 48 -42.51 -15.89 12.74
CA HIS A 48 -41.46 -16.91 12.58
C HIS A 48 -40.84 -16.97 11.17
N LEU A 49 -41.26 -16.09 10.24
CA LEU A 49 -40.71 -16.09 8.88
C LEU A 49 -39.36 -15.36 8.76
N GLU A 50 -38.96 -14.59 9.77
CA GLU A 50 -37.70 -13.84 9.77
C GLU A 50 -36.48 -14.77 9.69
N ARG A 51 -36.50 -15.90 10.39
CA ARG A 51 -35.40 -16.89 10.39
C ARG A 51 -35.29 -17.61 9.03
N PRO A 52 -36.37 -18.17 8.46
CA PRO A 52 -36.37 -18.68 7.09
C PRO A 52 -35.91 -17.66 6.05
N LEU A 53 -36.36 -16.40 6.13
CA LEU A 53 -35.94 -15.34 5.20
C LEU A 53 -34.45 -14.98 5.36
N ALA A 54 -33.95 -14.90 6.59
CA ALA A 54 -32.53 -14.69 6.87
C ALA A 54 -31.68 -15.85 6.33
N PHE A 55 -32.15 -17.09 6.48
CA PHE A 55 -31.50 -18.28 5.92
C PHE A 55 -31.51 -18.26 4.38
N ALA A 56 -32.65 -17.99 3.76
CA ALA A 56 -32.78 -17.87 2.32
C ALA A 56 -31.88 -16.77 1.74
N SER A 57 -31.74 -15.63 2.45
CA SER A 57 -30.79 -14.56 2.08
C SER A 57 -29.34 -15.07 2.05
N ARG A 58 -28.91 -15.82 3.07
CA ARG A 58 -27.57 -16.42 3.11
C ARG A 58 -27.37 -17.42 1.98
N LEU A 59 -28.38 -18.19 1.63
CA LEU A 59 -28.35 -19.13 0.51
C LEU A 59 -28.25 -18.41 -0.85
N ALA A 60 -28.96 -17.28 -1.01
CA ALA A 60 -28.84 -16.42 -2.19
C ALA A 60 -27.43 -15.81 -2.31
N LEU A 61 -26.81 -15.39 -1.20
CA LEU A 61 -25.40 -14.94 -1.20
C LEU A 61 -24.44 -16.04 -1.61
N ALA A 62 -24.65 -17.28 -1.15
CA ALA A 62 -23.82 -18.42 -1.54
C ALA A 62 -23.87 -18.67 -3.07
N ARG A 63 -25.00 -18.33 -3.71
CA ARG A 63 -25.17 -18.36 -5.18
C ARG A 63 -24.80 -17.06 -5.90
N ARG A 64 -24.16 -16.10 -5.21
CA ARG A 64 -23.77 -14.78 -5.72
C ARG A 64 -24.94 -13.89 -6.19
N CYS A 65 -26.17 -14.15 -5.75
CA CYS A 65 -27.34 -13.33 -6.04
C CYS A 65 -27.49 -12.21 -4.98
N THR A 66 -26.63 -11.20 -5.04
CA THR A 66 -26.55 -10.14 -4.00
C THR A 66 -27.81 -9.28 -3.88
N SER A 67 -28.47 -8.95 -4.99
CA SER A 67 -29.72 -8.18 -4.99
C SER A 67 -30.87 -8.94 -4.32
N VAL A 68 -31.05 -10.22 -4.66
CA VAL A 68 -32.04 -11.11 -4.06
C VAL A 68 -31.78 -11.29 -2.56
N ALA A 69 -30.51 -11.50 -2.19
CA ALA A 69 -30.13 -11.61 -0.80
C ALA A 69 -30.48 -10.36 0.02
N ALA A 70 -30.17 -9.17 -0.50
CA ALA A 70 -30.49 -7.90 0.14
C ALA A 70 -32.00 -7.70 0.29
N ALA A 71 -32.79 -8.04 -0.73
CA ALA A 71 -34.25 -7.96 -0.67
C ALA A 71 -34.85 -8.90 0.39
N LEU A 72 -34.42 -10.16 0.44
CA LEU A 72 -34.88 -11.14 1.42
C LEU A 72 -34.53 -10.74 2.84
N ALA A 73 -33.29 -10.29 3.07
CA ALA A 73 -32.87 -9.85 4.40
C ALA A 73 -33.58 -8.56 4.83
N GLY A 74 -33.82 -7.62 3.90
CA GLY A 74 -34.62 -6.42 4.17
C GLY A 74 -36.05 -6.76 4.63
N ARG A 75 -36.68 -7.77 4.02
CA ARG A 75 -37.99 -8.29 4.47
C ARG A 75 -37.92 -8.93 5.85
N ALA A 76 -36.88 -9.73 6.13
CA ALA A 76 -36.67 -10.34 7.44
C ALA A 76 -36.57 -9.27 8.55
N VAL A 77 -35.83 -8.19 8.30
CA VAL A 77 -35.69 -7.08 9.25
C VAL A 77 -37.00 -6.32 9.45
N LYS A 78 -37.80 -6.10 8.39
CA LYS A 78 -39.13 -5.49 8.51
C LYS A 78 -40.07 -6.30 9.40
N LEU A 79 -40.03 -7.63 9.30
CA LEU A 79 -40.84 -8.53 10.14
C LEU A 79 -40.38 -8.57 11.59
N ALA A 80 -39.06 -8.55 11.83
CA ALA A 80 -38.49 -8.61 13.16
C ALA A 80 -37.28 -7.66 13.31
N PRO A 81 -37.51 -6.35 13.56
CA PRO A 81 -36.44 -5.34 13.58
C PRO A 81 -35.36 -5.58 14.64
N ARG A 82 -35.70 -6.29 15.73
CA ARG A 82 -34.78 -6.65 16.82
C ARG A 82 -34.16 -8.05 16.68
N SER A 83 -34.47 -8.78 15.61
CA SER A 83 -33.92 -10.14 15.42
C SER A 83 -32.43 -10.08 15.04
N VAL A 84 -31.60 -10.77 15.82
CA VAL A 84 -30.15 -10.91 15.54
C VAL A 84 -29.93 -11.56 14.19
N ALA A 85 -30.65 -12.64 13.89
CA ALA A 85 -30.52 -13.38 12.64
C ALA A 85 -30.89 -12.51 11.42
N ALA A 86 -31.95 -11.71 11.52
CA ALA A 86 -32.39 -10.82 10.46
C ALA A 86 -31.38 -9.68 10.22
N ASN A 87 -30.95 -8.99 11.29
CA ASN A 87 -29.98 -7.91 11.18
C ASN A 87 -28.60 -8.40 10.69
N LEU A 88 -28.15 -9.56 11.15
CA LEU A 88 -26.92 -10.18 10.67
C LEU A 88 -26.99 -10.51 9.17
N ALA A 89 -28.07 -11.17 8.71
CA ALA A 89 -28.25 -11.48 7.30
C ALA A 89 -28.29 -10.21 6.44
N ALA A 90 -29.00 -9.18 6.91
CA ALA A 90 -29.08 -7.89 6.22
C ALA A 90 -27.73 -7.19 6.15
N GLY A 91 -27.01 -7.13 7.27
CA GLY A 91 -25.67 -6.55 7.35
C GLY A 91 -24.68 -7.18 6.39
N ILE A 92 -24.64 -8.52 6.34
CA ILE A 92 -23.78 -9.26 5.40
C ILE A 92 -24.22 -9.00 3.95
N ALA A 93 -25.52 -9.04 3.66
CA ALA A 93 -26.04 -8.84 2.31
C ALA A 93 -25.73 -7.43 1.78
N PHE A 94 -25.96 -6.39 2.58
CA PHE A 94 -25.66 -5.01 2.23
C PHE A 94 -24.15 -4.78 2.06
N ARG A 95 -23.30 -5.38 2.92
CA ARG A 95 -21.84 -5.32 2.74
C ARG A 95 -21.44 -5.89 1.38
N ARG A 96 -22.01 -7.04 1.00
CA ARG A 96 -21.71 -7.72 -0.27
C ARG A 96 -22.27 -6.99 -1.50
N SER A 97 -23.34 -6.20 -1.35
CA SER A 97 -23.88 -5.35 -2.42
C SER A 97 -23.21 -3.98 -2.51
N GLY A 98 -22.28 -3.65 -1.60
CA GLY A 98 -21.60 -2.35 -1.55
C GLY A 98 -22.35 -1.24 -0.78
N ASP A 99 -23.53 -1.52 -0.22
CA ASP A 99 -24.31 -0.57 0.59
C ASP A 99 -23.75 -0.52 2.03
N ARG A 100 -22.57 0.10 2.15
CA ARG A 100 -21.79 0.20 3.39
C ARG A 100 -22.56 0.87 4.54
N PRO A 101 -23.29 2.00 4.35
CA PRO A 101 -24.01 2.65 5.45
C PRO A 101 -25.10 1.75 6.04
N ARG A 102 -25.90 1.08 5.19
CA ARG A 102 -26.92 0.15 5.69
C ARG A 102 -26.28 -1.09 6.30
N ALA A 103 -25.19 -1.58 5.73
CA ALA A 103 -24.45 -2.71 6.31
C ALA A 103 -23.97 -2.39 7.73
N LEU A 104 -23.37 -1.20 7.93
CA LEU A 104 -22.87 -0.75 9.22
C LEU A 104 -23.98 -0.70 10.26
N HIS A 105 -25.07 0.01 9.94
CA HIS A 105 -26.21 0.12 10.85
C HIS A 105 -26.78 -1.25 11.25
N ARG A 106 -26.95 -2.16 10.28
CA ARG A 106 -27.50 -3.50 10.57
C ARG A 106 -26.55 -4.38 11.38
N LEU A 107 -25.24 -4.30 11.13
CA LEU A 107 -24.25 -5.04 11.91
C LEU A 107 -24.10 -4.47 13.33
N GLN A 108 -24.23 -3.16 13.52
CA GLN A 108 -24.31 -2.54 14.85
C GLN A 108 -25.53 -3.07 15.62
N CYS A 109 -26.73 -3.06 15.03
CA CYS A 109 -27.92 -3.63 15.66
C CYS A 109 -27.76 -5.13 16.01
N ALA A 110 -27.09 -5.91 15.15
CA ALA A 110 -26.81 -7.32 15.42
C ALA A 110 -25.76 -7.51 16.53
N ALA A 111 -24.79 -6.60 16.65
CA ALA A 111 -23.77 -6.61 17.68
C ALA A 111 -24.31 -6.18 19.05
N GLU A 112 -25.18 -5.18 19.10
CA GLU A 112 -25.84 -4.68 20.33
C GLU A 112 -26.69 -5.72 21.03
N ALA A 113 -27.31 -6.63 20.27
CA ALA A 113 -28.10 -7.72 20.83
C ALA A 113 -27.25 -8.80 21.52
N ASP A 114 -25.94 -8.78 21.29
CA ASP A 114 -24.90 -9.43 22.08
C ASP A 114 -25.08 -10.93 22.36
N ASP A 115 -25.56 -11.67 21.34
CA ASP A 115 -25.66 -13.14 21.33
C ASP A 115 -24.35 -13.81 21.80
N VAL A 116 -24.45 -14.92 22.55
CA VAL A 116 -23.35 -15.77 23.00
C VAL A 116 -22.39 -16.19 21.88
N ARG A 117 -22.87 -16.34 20.63
CA ARG A 117 -22.03 -16.62 19.46
C ARG A 117 -21.23 -15.42 18.95
N ARG A 118 -21.60 -14.20 19.37
CA ARG A 118 -20.95 -12.92 19.04
C ARG A 118 -20.69 -12.70 17.53
N LEU A 119 -21.47 -13.36 16.67
CA LEU A 119 -21.26 -13.31 15.21
C LEU A 119 -21.55 -11.92 14.62
N GLY A 120 -22.47 -11.16 15.22
CA GLY A 120 -22.70 -9.75 14.90
C GLY A 120 -21.43 -8.91 15.08
N ASN A 121 -20.77 -9.03 16.23
CA ASN A 121 -19.51 -8.37 16.53
C ASN A 121 -18.38 -8.77 15.56
N TRP A 122 -18.27 -10.06 15.22
CA TRP A 122 -17.29 -10.55 14.24
C TRP A 122 -17.51 -9.98 12.84
N GLU A 123 -18.76 -9.96 12.35
CA GLU A 123 -19.07 -9.40 11.04
C GLU A 123 -18.92 -7.87 11.01
N LEU A 124 -19.27 -7.19 12.11
CA LEU A 124 -19.07 -5.76 12.30
C LEU A 124 -17.57 -5.42 12.23
N ALA A 125 -16.72 -6.14 12.96
CA ALA A 125 -15.27 -5.94 12.92
C ALA A 125 -14.68 -6.04 11.51
N LYS A 126 -15.15 -7.00 10.70
CA LYS A 126 -14.73 -7.14 9.30
C LYS A 126 -15.15 -5.95 8.43
N LEU A 127 -16.39 -5.48 8.59
CA LEU A 127 -16.84 -4.28 7.88
C LEU A 127 -16.04 -3.05 8.31
N LEU A 128 -15.77 -2.88 9.61
CA LEU A 128 -15.00 -1.74 10.11
C LEU A 128 -13.57 -1.72 9.55
N LEU A 129 -12.93 -2.88 9.40
CA LEU A 129 -11.64 -2.99 8.70
C LEU A 129 -11.74 -2.55 7.22
N GLU A 130 -12.84 -2.83 6.53
CA GLU A 130 -13.06 -2.36 5.16
C GLU A 130 -13.28 -0.84 5.12
N LEU A 131 -14.01 -0.28 6.09
CA LEU A 131 -14.32 1.16 6.18
C LEU A 131 -13.11 2.01 6.58
N GLU A 132 -12.23 1.50 7.44
CA GLU A 132 -10.95 2.14 7.77
C GLU A 132 -10.16 2.53 6.51
N ARG A 133 -10.26 1.74 5.43
CA ARG A 133 -9.55 2.03 4.17
C ARG A 133 -10.21 3.13 3.34
N SER A 134 -11.46 3.49 3.60
CA SER A 134 -12.16 4.54 2.86
C SER A 134 -12.31 5.85 3.64
N ASP A 135 -12.10 5.81 4.95
CA ASP A 135 -12.45 6.89 5.88
C ASP A 135 -11.35 7.97 6.01
N THR A 136 -11.74 9.21 6.33
CA THR A 136 -10.81 10.31 6.64
C THR A 136 -9.88 9.93 7.80
N PRO A 137 -8.73 10.57 8.00
CA PRO A 137 -7.86 10.29 9.16
C PRO A 137 -8.56 10.36 10.52
N GLU A 138 -9.50 11.30 10.70
CA GLU A 138 -10.29 11.44 11.93
C GLU A 138 -11.25 10.25 12.10
N ALA A 139 -11.97 9.91 11.02
CA ALA A 139 -12.87 8.76 11.00
C ALA A 139 -12.10 7.44 11.14
N TYR A 140 -10.90 7.35 10.58
CA TYR A 140 -10.00 6.19 10.66
C TYR A 140 -9.73 5.78 12.11
N SER A 141 -9.29 6.73 12.93
CA SER A 141 -9.03 6.49 14.35
C SER A 141 -10.29 6.04 15.10
N SER A 142 -11.45 6.64 14.78
CA SER A 142 -12.73 6.25 15.37
C SER A 142 -13.16 4.83 14.98
N ARG A 143 -13.09 4.49 13.69
CA ARG A 143 -13.41 3.14 13.18
C ARG A 143 -12.50 2.08 13.76
N ARG A 144 -11.22 2.39 13.89
CA ARG A 144 -10.24 1.48 14.47
C ARG A 144 -10.58 1.17 15.93
N ARG A 145 -10.98 2.17 16.73
CA ARG A 145 -11.46 1.96 18.11
C ARG A 145 -12.73 1.11 18.15
N GLU A 146 -13.70 1.41 17.29
CA GLU A 146 -14.95 0.64 17.16
C GLU A 146 -14.64 -0.83 16.80
N ARG A 147 -13.69 -1.05 15.88
CA ARG A 147 -13.25 -2.38 15.45
C ARG A 147 -12.61 -3.15 16.59
N ILE A 148 -11.69 -2.53 17.32
CA ILE A 148 -11.05 -3.16 18.49
C ILE A 148 -12.10 -3.55 19.52
N SER A 149 -13.09 -2.70 19.78
CA SER A 149 -14.19 -3.01 20.71
C SER A 149 -15.02 -4.21 20.24
N ALA A 150 -15.43 -4.24 18.97
CA ALA A 150 -16.14 -5.38 18.39
C ALA A 150 -15.31 -6.68 18.44
N LEU A 151 -14.00 -6.60 18.18
CA LEU A 151 -13.10 -7.76 18.27
C LEU A 151 -12.92 -8.26 19.71
N ARG A 152 -12.89 -7.37 20.70
CA ARG A 152 -12.86 -7.76 22.12
C ARG A 152 -14.09 -8.60 22.47
N LEU A 153 -15.28 -8.15 22.08
CA LEU A 153 -16.53 -8.90 22.31
C LEU A 153 -16.55 -10.22 21.54
N ALA A 154 -16.12 -10.22 20.26
CA ALA A 154 -16.07 -11.43 19.44
C ALA A 154 -15.07 -12.47 19.96
N SER A 155 -14.02 -12.05 20.68
CA SER A 155 -13.02 -12.97 21.25
C SER A 155 -13.55 -13.82 22.42
N GLY A 156 -14.69 -13.44 23.00
CA GLY A 156 -15.45 -14.19 24.02
C GLY A 156 -16.56 -15.07 23.46
N SER A 157 -16.61 -15.30 22.14
CA SER A 157 -17.59 -16.19 21.50
C SER A 157 -17.55 -17.61 22.07
N VAL A 158 -18.72 -18.23 22.24
CA VAL A 158 -18.83 -19.67 22.57
C VAL A 158 -18.47 -20.59 21.40
N ASP A 159 -18.49 -20.07 20.17
CA ASP A 159 -17.94 -20.76 19.00
C ASP A 159 -16.40 -20.60 19.00
N PRO A 160 -15.63 -21.69 19.18
CA PRO A 160 -14.18 -21.63 19.33
C PRO A 160 -13.48 -21.13 18.07
N VAL A 161 -14.03 -21.41 16.89
CA VAL A 161 -13.45 -20.96 15.61
C VAL A 161 -13.59 -19.45 15.46
N ILE A 162 -14.73 -18.89 15.84
CA ILE A 162 -14.93 -17.43 15.86
C ILE A 162 -14.03 -16.79 16.91
N ALA A 163 -14.01 -17.35 18.13
CA ALA A 163 -13.21 -16.82 19.23
C ALA A 163 -11.72 -16.74 18.86
N GLN A 164 -11.14 -17.82 18.33
CA GLN A 164 -9.75 -17.86 17.89
C GLN A 164 -9.47 -16.82 16.78
N LYS A 165 -10.29 -16.78 15.72
CA LYS A 165 -10.13 -15.82 14.63
C LYS A 165 -10.24 -14.37 15.10
N ALA A 166 -11.12 -14.10 16.06
CA ALA A 166 -11.29 -12.79 16.67
C ALA A 166 -10.09 -12.42 17.54
N ARG A 167 -9.51 -13.35 18.33
CA ARG A 167 -8.29 -13.12 19.12
C ARG A 167 -7.10 -12.75 18.25
N VAL A 168 -6.86 -13.49 17.16
CA VAL A 168 -5.79 -13.19 16.21
C VAL A 168 -5.98 -11.80 15.59
N ALA A 169 -7.18 -11.50 15.09
CA ALA A 169 -7.48 -10.19 14.51
C ALA A 169 -7.41 -9.05 15.53
N LEU A 170 -7.81 -9.30 16.79
CA LEU A 170 -7.68 -8.36 17.90
C LEU A 170 -6.22 -8.05 18.20
N ALA A 171 -5.38 -9.09 18.32
CA ALA A 171 -3.95 -8.92 18.56
C ALA A 171 -3.29 -8.12 17.43
N GLU A 172 -3.61 -8.39 16.16
CA GLU A 172 -3.11 -7.61 15.03
C GLU A 172 -3.53 -6.14 15.13
N ALA A 173 -4.80 -5.87 15.42
CA ALA A 173 -5.31 -4.50 15.56
C ALA A 173 -4.68 -3.75 16.75
N LEU A 174 -4.43 -4.45 17.86
CA LEU A 174 -3.75 -3.90 19.05
C LEU A 174 -2.29 -3.57 18.74
N HIS A 175 -1.54 -4.49 18.13
CA HIS A 175 -0.16 -4.26 17.70
C HIS A 175 -0.06 -3.09 16.72
N ASP A 176 -0.92 -3.05 15.70
CA ASP A 176 -0.99 -1.96 14.73
C ASP A 176 -1.31 -0.61 15.37
N SER A 177 -1.85 -0.59 16.59
CA SER A 177 -2.15 0.60 17.39
C SER A 177 -1.13 0.87 18.50
N GLY A 178 0.00 0.15 18.51
CA GLY A 178 1.08 0.32 19.49
C GLY A 178 0.87 -0.44 20.81
N HIS A 179 -0.19 -1.24 20.96
CA HIS A 179 -0.49 -2.00 22.19
C HIS A 179 0.12 -3.42 22.15
N SER A 180 1.42 -3.52 21.88
CA SER A 180 2.13 -4.80 21.67
C SER A 180 2.10 -5.74 22.88
N SER A 181 2.19 -5.23 24.11
CA SER A 181 2.14 -6.08 25.32
C SER A 181 0.77 -6.74 25.49
N GLU A 182 -0.32 -6.02 25.18
CA GLU A 182 -1.66 -6.61 25.20
C GLU A 182 -1.86 -7.59 24.06
N ALA A 183 -1.35 -7.29 22.85
CA ALA A 183 -1.39 -8.20 21.72
C ALA A 183 -0.73 -9.55 22.05
N LEU A 184 0.43 -9.54 22.73
CA LEU A 184 1.10 -10.77 23.19
C LEU A 184 0.26 -11.56 24.20
N ARG A 185 -0.37 -10.88 25.16
CA ARG A 185 -1.24 -11.53 26.15
C ARG A 185 -2.44 -12.23 25.49
N ILE A 186 -3.00 -11.64 24.43
CA ILE A 186 -4.11 -12.22 23.67
C ILE A 186 -3.66 -13.41 22.83
N ILE A 187 -2.46 -13.35 22.24
CA ILE A 187 -1.99 -14.37 21.30
C ILE A 187 -1.33 -15.58 21.96
N GLY A 188 -0.81 -15.44 23.18
CA GLY A 188 -0.18 -16.54 23.93
C GLY A 188 -1.04 -17.82 23.96
N PRO A 189 -2.28 -17.77 24.50
CA PRO A 189 -3.17 -18.94 24.51
C PRO A 189 -3.53 -19.46 23.11
N VAL A 190 -3.59 -18.59 22.10
CA VAL A 190 -3.85 -19.02 20.71
C VAL A 190 -2.69 -19.86 20.17
N LEU A 191 -1.45 -19.52 20.52
CA LEU A 191 -0.27 -20.29 20.10
C LEU A 191 -0.08 -21.57 20.92
N GLU A 192 -0.60 -21.63 22.15
CA GLU A 192 -0.69 -22.89 22.91
C GLU A 192 -1.65 -23.88 22.24
N ASP A 193 -2.84 -23.40 21.84
CA ASP A 193 -3.86 -24.23 21.17
C ASP A 193 -3.51 -24.54 19.70
N ALA A 194 -2.91 -23.58 18.99
CA ALA A 194 -2.63 -23.63 17.56
C ALA A 194 -1.22 -23.09 17.25
N PRO A 195 -0.15 -23.84 17.59
CA PRO A 195 1.24 -23.37 17.51
C PRO A 195 1.71 -23.01 16.10
N ASN A 196 1.02 -23.49 15.07
CA ASN A 196 1.35 -23.23 13.66
C ASN A 196 0.42 -22.21 12.98
N ASP A 197 -0.40 -21.46 13.73
CA ASP A 197 -1.17 -20.36 13.16
C ASP A 197 -0.25 -19.24 12.68
N LEU A 198 -0.10 -19.13 11.35
CA LEU A 198 0.82 -18.18 10.72
C LEU A 198 0.55 -16.72 11.12
N ARG A 199 -0.72 -16.34 11.28
CA ARG A 199 -1.06 -14.96 11.65
C ARG A 199 -0.74 -14.70 13.12
N ALA A 200 -0.99 -15.68 13.99
CA ALA A 200 -0.62 -15.63 15.39
C ALA A 200 0.91 -15.51 15.59
N LEU A 201 1.69 -16.34 14.91
CA LEU A 201 3.15 -16.28 14.94
C LEU A 201 3.66 -14.93 14.42
N ARG A 202 3.04 -14.38 13.35
CA ARG A 202 3.42 -13.07 12.81
C ARG A 202 3.21 -11.95 13.82
N VAL A 203 2.03 -11.88 14.44
CA VAL A 203 1.75 -10.82 15.42
C VAL A 203 2.61 -10.98 16.69
N ALA A 204 2.91 -12.21 17.11
CA ALA A 204 3.84 -12.46 18.20
C ALA A 204 5.24 -11.93 17.87
N SER A 205 5.79 -12.31 16.71
CA SER A 205 7.10 -11.85 16.25
C SER A 205 7.20 -10.32 16.19
N LEU A 206 6.23 -9.66 15.54
CA LEU A 206 6.19 -8.20 15.45
C LEU A 206 6.05 -7.52 16.82
N SER A 207 5.23 -8.07 17.71
CA SER A 207 5.00 -7.50 19.05
C SER A 207 6.20 -7.68 19.97
N MET A 208 6.99 -8.74 19.80
CA MET A 208 8.28 -8.91 20.47
C MET A 208 9.31 -7.89 19.98
N ALA A 209 9.42 -7.71 18.65
CA ALA A 209 10.34 -6.73 18.06
C ALA A 209 10.04 -5.30 18.54
N ALA A 210 8.76 -4.93 18.61
CA ALA A 210 8.30 -3.65 19.12
C ALA A 210 8.63 -3.40 20.61
N GLN A 211 8.97 -4.44 21.37
CA GLN A 211 9.38 -4.38 22.77
C GLN A 211 10.89 -4.61 22.95
N ASN A 212 11.68 -4.48 21.88
CA ASN A 212 13.13 -4.74 21.87
C ASN A 212 13.52 -6.18 22.25
N ARG A 213 12.60 -7.14 22.15
CA ARG A 213 12.82 -8.57 22.42
C ARG A 213 13.22 -9.29 21.13
N ILE A 214 14.31 -8.83 20.51
CA ILE A 214 14.71 -9.21 19.15
C ILE A 214 14.96 -10.71 19.01
N GLN A 215 15.63 -11.34 19.99
CA GLN A 215 15.92 -12.78 19.95
C GLN A 215 14.64 -13.63 19.94
N GLU A 216 13.63 -13.23 20.71
CA GLU A 216 12.33 -13.91 20.75
C GLU A 216 11.52 -13.64 19.48
N ALA A 217 11.56 -12.41 18.96
CA ALA A 217 10.97 -12.09 17.66
C ALA A 217 11.54 -12.99 16.54
N CYS A 218 12.85 -13.21 16.56
CA CYS A 218 13.57 -14.09 15.65
C CYS A 218 13.23 -15.57 15.83
N ALA A 219 12.89 -16.03 17.03
CA ALA A 219 12.43 -17.41 17.25
C ALA A 219 11.10 -17.65 16.52
N PHE A 220 10.11 -16.76 16.70
CA PHE A 220 8.83 -16.85 16.00
C PHE A 220 8.97 -16.68 14.47
N TYR A 221 9.86 -15.79 14.03
CA TYR A 221 10.12 -15.60 12.60
C TYR A 221 10.74 -16.85 11.95
N ARG A 222 11.72 -17.50 12.61
CA ARG A 222 12.29 -18.76 12.12
C ARG A 222 11.24 -19.87 12.04
N GLN A 223 10.32 -19.94 13.01
CA GLN A 223 9.21 -20.87 12.97
C GLN A 223 8.27 -20.60 11.77
N LEU A 224 7.95 -19.33 11.49
CA LEU A 224 7.16 -18.96 10.31
C LEU A 224 7.80 -19.39 8.99
N ILE A 225 9.11 -19.14 8.84
CA ILE A 225 9.86 -19.53 7.64
C ILE A 225 9.86 -21.05 7.46
N ALA A 226 10.03 -21.79 8.56
CA ALA A 226 10.02 -23.25 8.55
C ALA A 226 8.67 -23.83 8.10
N LEU A 227 7.56 -23.15 8.41
CA LEU A 227 6.22 -23.57 8.00
C LEU A 227 5.95 -23.29 6.51
N ASP A 228 6.17 -22.06 6.06
CA ASP A 228 6.08 -21.70 4.64
C ASP A 228 6.83 -20.38 4.35
N SER A 229 8.04 -20.50 3.81
CA SER A 229 8.90 -19.38 3.41
C SER A 229 8.33 -18.55 2.25
N ARG A 230 7.39 -19.09 1.47
CA ARG A 230 6.76 -18.43 0.32
C ARG A 230 5.44 -17.76 0.68
N HIS A 231 4.86 -18.08 1.85
CA HIS A 231 3.60 -17.51 2.31
C HIS A 231 3.67 -15.98 2.42
N PRO A 232 2.62 -15.22 2.02
CA PRO A 232 2.62 -13.76 2.11
C PRO A 232 2.87 -13.21 3.52
N VAL A 233 2.38 -13.92 4.55
CA VAL A 233 2.60 -13.55 5.97
C VAL A 233 4.09 -13.59 6.32
N THR A 234 4.79 -14.65 5.94
CA THR A 234 6.23 -14.80 6.15
C THR A 234 7.02 -13.73 5.41
N LYS A 235 6.66 -13.48 4.15
CA LYS A 235 7.29 -12.41 3.34
C LYS A 235 7.21 -11.03 3.99
N SER A 236 6.12 -10.75 4.73
CA SER A 236 5.93 -9.46 5.40
C SER A 236 6.92 -9.19 6.54
N LEU A 237 7.68 -10.20 6.97
CA LEU A 237 8.66 -10.11 8.04
C LEU A 237 10.11 -10.27 7.56
N ARG A 238 10.36 -10.29 6.24
CA ARG A 238 11.71 -10.49 5.70
C ARG A 238 12.74 -9.49 6.22
N ALA A 239 12.33 -8.26 6.53
CA ALA A 239 13.22 -7.29 7.14
C ALA A 239 13.83 -7.80 8.46
N LEU A 240 13.11 -8.60 9.25
CA LEU A 240 13.63 -9.18 10.50
C LEU A 240 14.79 -10.15 10.28
N ASP A 241 14.97 -10.69 9.07
CA ASP A 241 16.05 -11.63 8.77
C ASP A 241 17.42 -11.05 9.13
N LEU A 242 17.64 -9.76 8.82
CA LEU A 242 18.88 -9.04 9.14
C LEU A 242 19.17 -9.02 10.65
N PHE A 243 18.15 -8.86 11.49
CA PHE A 243 18.30 -8.96 12.94
C PHE A 243 18.59 -10.38 13.42
N CYS A 244 18.08 -11.39 12.70
CA CYS A 244 18.18 -12.79 13.10
C CYS A 244 19.49 -13.45 12.67
N THR A 245 20.06 -13.03 11.55
CA THR A 245 21.37 -13.51 11.07
C THR A 245 22.53 -12.80 11.76
N GLY A 246 22.31 -11.57 12.27
CA GLY A 246 23.36 -10.75 12.85
C GLY A 246 24.28 -10.10 11.81
N GLU A 247 23.88 -10.11 10.53
CA GLU A 247 24.58 -9.44 9.43
C GLU A 247 24.28 -7.93 9.44
N GLU A 248 24.76 -7.26 10.49
CA GLU A 248 24.70 -5.80 10.57
C GLU A 248 25.77 -5.20 9.63
N ARG A 249 25.35 -4.25 8.79
CA ARG A 249 26.28 -3.46 7.98
C ARG A 249 26.59 -2.17 8.71
N GLU A 250 27.85 -1.76 8.61
CA GLU A 250 28.23 -0.41 9.05
C GLU A 250 27.42 0.62 8.24
N PRO A 251 26.88 1.65 8.90
CA PRO A 251 26.17 2.70 8.21
C PRO A 251 27.15 3.53 7.36
N SER A 252 26.61 4.37 6.48
CA SER A 252 27.47 5.30 5.72
C SER A 252 28.23 6.26 6.65
N GLU A 253 29.33 6.83 6.17
CA GLU A 253 30.03 7.88 6.93
C GLU A 253 29.12 9.10 7.15
N ALA A 254 29.34 9.82 8.25
CA ALA A 254 28.58 11.01 8.60
C ALA A 254 29.43 12.05 9.33
N PRO A 255 29.14 13.35 9.16
CA PRO A 255 29.85 14.43 9.86
C PRO A 255 29.64 14.45 11.39
N GLY A 256 28.58 13.81 11.88
CA GLY A 256 28.21 13.78 13.29
C GLY A 256 26.85 13.13 13.54
N PRO A 257 26.39 13.07 14.80
CA PRO A 257 25.10 12.49 15.15
C PRO A 257 23.93 13.37 14.66
N ALA A 258 22.86 12.73 14.18
CA ALA A 258 21.64 13.41 13.78
C ALA A 258 20.57 13.36 14.89
N SER A 259 19.76 14.42 15.02
CA SER A 259 18.61 14.44 15.94
C SER A 259 17.34 13.83 15.34
N TRP A 260 17.34 13.55 14.02
CA TRP A 260 16.21 12.99 13.28
C TRP A 260 16.58 11.65 12.65
N LEU A 261 15.62 10.72 12.64
CA LEU A 261 15.65 9.50 11.86
C LEU A 261 14.39 9.39 11.00
N ILE A 262 14.54 9.02 9.73
CA ILE A 262 13.42 8.65 8.86
C ILE A 262 13.58 7.18 8.47
N ALA A 263 12.60 6.35 8.83
CA ALA A 263 12.59 4.93 8.50
C ALA A 263 11.72 4.66 7.26
N ILE A 264 12.31 4.05 6.24
CA ILE A 264 11.72 3.77 4.92
C ILE A 264 12.02 2.33 4.49
N GLY A 265 11.21 1.75 3.63
CA GLY A 265 11.44 0.37 3.19
C GLY A 265 10.69 0.00 1.92
N GLY A 266 10.66 -1.30 1.63
CA GLY A 266 9.95 -1.84 0.48
C GLY A 266 10.80 -1.89 -0.80
N GLY A 267 10.14 -1.77 -1.95
CA GLY A 267 10.78 -1.73 -3.26
C GLY A 267 11.42 -0.37 -3.57
N ILE A 268 12.14 -0.32 -4.69
CA ILE A 268 12.80 0.90 -5.17
C ILE A 268 11.82 2.08 -5.32
N GLY A 269 10.61 1.83 -5.86
CA GLY A 269 9.57 2.85 -6.00
C GLY A 269 9.09 3.38 -4.64
N ASP A 270 8.77 2.48 -3.71
CA ASP A 270 8.32 2.83 -2.35
C ASP A 270 9.35 3.70 -1.60
N ILE A 271 10.65 3.38 -1.77
CA ILE A 271 11.77 4.16 -1.21
C ILE A 271 11.84 5.55 -1.86
N LEU A 272 11.78 5.64 -3.18
CA LEU A 272 11.88 6.91 -3.90
C LEU A 272 10.67 7.82 -3.68
N HIS A 273 9.48 7.27 -3.44
CA HIS A 273 8.32 8.07 -3.02
C HIS A 273 8.49 8.72 -1.63
N CYS A 274 9.48 8.30 -0.84
CA CYS A 274 9.81 8.92 0.44
C CYS A 274 10.81 10.07 0.32
N THR A 275 11.57 10.19 -0.78
CA THR A 275 12.63 11.20 -0.91
C THR A 275 12.11 12.65 -0.86
N PRO A 276 10.93 12.99 -1.41
CA PRO A 276 10.34 14.32 -1.22
C PRO A 276 10.10 14.66 0.25
N ALA A 277 9.64 13.70 1.06
CA ALA A 277 9.44 13.91 2.49
C ALA A 277 10.78 14.05 3.24
N ILE A 278 11.81 13.31 2.85
CA ILE A 278 13.17 13.44 3.40
C ILE A 278 13.71 14.85 3.13
N ALA A 279 13.67 15.31 1.88
CA ALA A 279 14.11 16.64 1.49
C ALA A 279 13.31 17.74 2.21
N ASN A 280 11.98 17.59 2.28
CA ASN A 280 11.10 18.53 2.95
C ASN A 280 11.42 18.68 4.44
N ILE A 281 11.60 17.56 5.15
CA ILE A 281 11.97 17.54 6.58
C ILE A 281 13.36 18.19 6.75
N ALA A 282 14.33 17.85 5.91
CA ALA A 282 15.67 18.41 6.00
C ALA A 282 15.70 19.94 5.85
N ARG A 283 14.96 20.46 4.85
CA ARG A 283 14.84 21.90 4.58
C ARG A 283 14.14 22.65 5.71
N HIS A 284 13.00 22.13 6.18
CA HIS A 284 12.21 22.79 7.23
C HIS A 284 12.89 22.77 8.60
N THR A 285 13.55 21.66 8.95
CA THR A 285 14.25 21.53 10.24
C THR A 285 15.66 22.10 10.22
N LYS A 286 16.19 22.42 9.02
CA LYS A 286 17.58 22.80 8.77
C LYS A 286 18.58 21.77 9.30
N GLN A 287 18.17 20.51 9.36
CA GLN A 287 18.95 19.38 9.85
C GLN A 287 18.79 18.21 8.90
N ARG A 288 19.91 17.59 8.53
CA ARG A 288 19.87 16.39 7.72
C ARG A 288 19.51 15.20 8.62
N PRO A 289 18.40 14.48 8.38
CA PRO A 289 18.08 13.26 9.10
C PRO A 289 19.06 12.13 8.77
N ASP A 290 19.25 11.22 9.72
CA ASP A 290 19.65 9.86 9.39
C ASP A 290 18.47 9.17 8.70
N VAL A 291 18.74 8.25 7.77
CA VAL A 291 17.72 7.47 7.06
C VAL A 291 17.95 5.99 7.28
N LEU A 292 16.96 5.27 7.78
CA LEU A 292 16.97 3.81 7.90
C LEU A 292 16.27 3.18 6.71
N VAL A 293 16.98 2.33 5.97
CA VAL A 293 16.46 1.62 4.79
C VAL A 293 16.24 0.14 5.12
N ALA A 294 14.99 -0.29 5.06
CA ALA A 294 14.57 -1.70 5.06
C ALA A 294 14.13 -2.12 3.65
N GLY A 295 15.07 -2.08 2.70
CA GLY A 295 14.82 -2.33 1.28
C GLY A 295 14.78 -3.81 0.91
N ASP A 296 14.01 -4.14 -0.12
CA ASP A 296 13.90 -5.51 -0.67
C ASP A 296 15.09 -5.92 -1.54
N HIS A 297 15.96 -4.97 -1.91
CA HIS A 297 17.05 -5.16 -2.85
C HIS A 297 18.40 -4.76 -2.22
N PRO A 298 19.46 -5.57 -2.36
CA PRO A 298 20.80 -5.17 -1.99
C PRO A 298 21.22 -3.88 -2.69
N GLY A 299 21.83 -2.94 -1.96
CA GLY A 299 22.26 -1.65 -2.51
C GLY A 299 21.16 -0.58 -2.53
N ALA A 300 19.96 -0.86 -2.01
CA ALA A 300 18.89 0.14 -1.91
C ALA A 300 19.28 1.35 -1.04
N GLU A 301 20.27 1.19 -0.16
CA GLU A 301 20.86 2.25 0.66
C GLU A 301 21.39 3.40 -0.20
N PHE A 302 21.98 3.10 -1.36
CA PHE A 302 22.49 4.09 -2.32
C PHE A 302 21.42 5.11 -2.73
N LEU A 303 20.16 4.68 -2.88
CA LEU A 303 19.07 5.53 -3.38
C LEU A 303 18.87 6.80 -2.55
N VAL A 304 19.20 6.74 -1.26
CA VAL A 304 19.02 7.87 -0.33
C VAL A 304 20.34 8.50 0.13
N GLN A 305 21.47 8.11 -0.46
CA GLN A 305 22.77 8.74 -0.18
C GLN A 305 22.87 10.10 -0.87
N ASN A 306 22.22 11.11 -0.31
CA ASN A 306 22.22 12.47 -0.85
C ASN A 306 22.76 13.44 0.21
N PRO A 307 23.95 14.03 0.02
CA PRO A 307 24.58 14.87 1.05
C PRO A 307 23.85 16.21 1.24
N GLU A 308 22.93 16.62 0.36
CA GLU A 308 22.13 17.83 0.57
C GLU A 308 21.10 17.60 1.68
N TYR A 309 20.43 16.44 1.66
CA TYR A 309 19.27 16.14 2.50
C TYR A 309 19.49 15.09 3.57
N VAL A 310 20.51 14.23 3.46
CA VAL A 310 20.70 13.06 4.34
C VAL A 310 22.04 13.15 5.06
N ASN A 311 22.04 12.85 6.36
CA ASN A 311 23.25 12.84 7.19
C ASN A 311 23.98 11.51 7.07
N ARG A 312 23.24 10.41 7.20
CA ARG A 312 23.74 9.04 7.15
C ARG A 312 22.65 8.08 6.70
N VAL A 313 23.04 7.00 6.08
CA VAL A 313 22.15 5.88 5.75
C VAL A 313 22.47 4.67 6.63
N TRP A 314 21.44 4.17 7.29
CA TRP A 314 21.44 2.95 8.09
C TRP A 314 20.79 1.81 7.34
N THR A 315 21.31 0.61 7.51
CA THR A 315 20.54 -0.63 7.36
C THR A 315 19.94 -1.05 8.70
N LEU A 316 19.04 -2.02 8.66
CA LEU A 316 18.45 -2.57 9.86
C LEU A 316 19.52 -3.27 10.74
N GLY A 317 19.67 -2.82 11.98
CA GLY A 317 20.68 -3.31 12.93
C GLY A 317 20.51 -2.73 14.33
N ARG A 318 21.33 -3.14 15.30
CA ARG A 318 21.27 -2.65 16.69
C ARG A 318 21.75 -1.21 16.81
N GLY A 319 22.74 -0.81 16.01
CA GLY A 319 23.30 0.55 16.05
C GLY A 319 22.24 1.64 15.89
N VAL A 320 21.37 1.52 14.89
CA VAL A 320 20.29 2.48 14.65
C VAL A 320 19.25 2.52 15.78
N LEU A 321 19.06 1.42 16.51
CA LEU A 321 18.13 1.38 17.65
C LEU A 321 18.74 1.99 18.92
N GLN A 322 20.06 1.93 19.07
CA GLN A 322 20.79 2.45 20.23
C GLN A 322 21.09 3.94 20.12
N GLN A 323 21.27 4.46 18.90
CA GLN A 323 21.49 5.88 18.69
C GLN A 323 20.31 6.70 19.23
N ALA A 324 20.62 7.74 20.01
CA ALA A 324 19.63 8.66 20.54
C ALA A 324 19.15 9.60 19.43
N TYR A 325 17.84 9.63 19.21
CA TYR A 325 17.18 10.60 18.33
C TYR A 325 16.18 11.45 19.12
N ARG A 326 15.94 12.67 18.67
CA ARG A 326 14.81 13.44 19.16
C ARG A 326 13.52 12.98 18.48
N ASN A 327 13.56 12.82 17.17
CA ASN A 327 12.40 12.48 16.36
C ASN A 327 12.69 11.30 15.43
N VAL A 328 11.80 10.32 15.44
CA VAL A 328 11.76 9.23 14.46
C VAL A 328 10.46 9.30 13.69
N PHE A 329 10.56 9.38 12.36
CA PHE A 329 9.42 9.28 11.47
C PHE A 329 9.47 7.97 10.70
N VAL A 330 8.46 7.11 10.89
CA VAL A 330 8.32 5.84 10.17
C VAL A 330 7.32 6.03 9.06
N THR A 331 7.78 5.97 7.81
CA THR A 331 6.94 6.11 6.62
C THR A 331 6.05 4.88 6.42
N HIS A 332 5.05 5.00 5.55
CA HIS A 332 4.15 3.88 5.28
C HIS A 332 4.84 2.70 4.58
N SER A 333 5.89 2.97 3.80
CA SER A 333 6.67 1.99 3.03
C SER A 333 7.56 1.10 3.91
N PHE A 334 7.89 1.54 5.14
CA PHE A 334 8.60 0.72 6.13
C PHE A 334 7.83 -0.55 6.54
N GLY A 335 6.54 -0.62 6.21
CA GLY A 335 5.73 -1.81 6.36
C GLY A 335 5.16 -1.96 7.78
N PRO A 336 4.94 -3.21 8.24
CA PRO A 336 4.27 -3.47 9.51
C PRO A 336 5.21 -3.43 10.72
N LEU A 337 6.52 -3.28 10.50
CA LEU A 337 7.50 -3.38 11.57
C LEU A 337 7.44 -2.14 12.49
N ARG A 338 7.19 -2.38 13.77
CA ARG A 338 7.38 -1.38 14.83
C ARG A 338 8.63 -1.76 15.62
N LEU A 339 9.56 -0.83 15.77
CA LEU A 339 10.81 -1.02 16.51
C LEU A 339 10.88 -0.06 17.69
N ALA A 340 11.55 -0.51 18.75
CA ALA A 340 11.82 0.30 19.93
C ALA A 340 13.06 1.18 19.68
N PHE A 341 12.88 2.26 18.92
CA PHE A 341 13.94 3.26 18.72
C PHE A 341 14.23 4.00 20.03
N ASN A 342 15.50 4.28 20.31
CA ASN A 342 15.91 5.20 21.38
C ASN A 342 15.61 6.65 20.95
N ALA A 343 14.36 7.09 21.15
CA ALA A 343 13.93 8.43 20.76
C ALA A 343 12.90 9.06 21.70
N GLU A 344 12.92 10.39 21.80
CA GLU A 344 11.89 11.14 22.55
C GLU A 344 10.50 10.98 21.91
N GLN A 345 10.46 11.02 20.58
CA GLN A 345 9.23 10.90 19.80
C GLN A 345 9.39 9.93 18.63
N VAL A 346 8.46 8.98 18.52
CA VAL A 346 8.30 8.10 17.35
C VAL A 346 6.91 8.32 16.76
N LYS A 347 6.84 8.73 15.49
CA LYS A 347 5.58 8.87 14.74
C LYS A 347 5.58 7.91 13.57
N ASN A 348 4.57 7.06 13.50
CA ASN A 348 4.38 6.17 12.37
C ASN A 348 3.26 6.71 11.48
N ALA A 349 3.47 6.79 10.16
CA ALA A 349 2.45 7.25 9.22
C ALA A 349 1.14 6.45 9.34
N ARG A 350 1.21 5.17 9.76
CA ARG A 350 0.05 4.31 10.03
C ARG A 350 -0.78 4.72 11.25
N ASP A 351 -0.26 5.60 12.11
CA ASP A 351 -0.99 6.19 13.23
C ASP A 351 -1.92 7.31 12.74
N TRP A 352 -1.57 7.95 11.61
CA TRP A 352 -2.45 8.89 10.92
C TRP A 352 -3.47 8.15 10.06
N GLN A 353 -2.99 7.30 9.13
CA GLN A 353 -3.85 6.54 8.23
C GLN A 353 -3.13 5.33 7.62
N HIS A 354 -3.87 4.31 7.18
CA HIS A 354 -3.31 3.27 6.31
C HIS A 354 -3.28 3.71 4.85
N PHE A 355 -2.12 3.64 4.21
CA PHE A 355 -2.01 3.85 2.77
C PHE A 355 -2.77 2.78 1.98
N HIS A 356 -3.41 3.17 0.89
CA HIS A 356 -4.08 2.26 -0.03
C HIS A 356 -4.12 2.88 -1.44
N ALA A 357 -4.04 2.03 -2.47
CA ALA A 357 -4.20 2.46 -3.85
C ALA A 357 -5.60 3.03 -4.12
N GLY A 358 -5.69 3.96 -5.07
CA GLY A 358 -6.89 4.75 -5.36
C GLY A 358 -7.20 5.82 -4.29
N GLY A 359 -6.29 6.02 -3.33
CA GLY A 359 -6.36 7.04 -2.31
C GLY A 359 -5.54 8.28 -2.68
N LEU A 360 -4.74 8.78 -1.73
CA LEU A 360 -3.69 9.74 -2.02
C LEU A 360 -2.58 9.11 -2.87
N HIS A 361 -1.98 9.92 -3.73
CA HIS A 361 -0.70 9.60 -4.32
C HIS A 361 0.35 9.29 -3.23
N GLU A 362 1.22 8.32 -3.45
CA GLU A 362 2.15 7.77 -2.45
C GLU A 362 3.08 8.82 -1.83
N THR A 363 3.68 9.69 -2.64
CA THR A 363 4.50 10.81 -2.17
C THR A 363 3.70 11.81 -1.33
N LEU A 364 2.48 12.15 -1.77
CA LEU A 364 1.64 13.10 -1.03
C LEU A 364 1.16 12.48 0.28
N PHE A 365 0.95 11.17 0.32
CA PHE A 365 0.66 10.46 1.55
C PHE A 365 1.79 10.64 2.58
N ASN A 366 3.06 10.48 2.17
CA ASN A 366 4.21 10.70 3.06
C ASN A 366 4.30 12.16 3.56
N LEU A 367 4.09 13.13 2.67
CA LEU A 367 4.12 14.55 3.02
C LEU A 367 2.96 14.97 3.94
N GLU A 368 1.74 14.53 3.65
CA GLU A 368 0.58 14.80 4.52
C GLU A 368 0.69 14.06 5.87
N ALA A 369 1.27 12.86 5.91
CA ALA A 369 1.56 12.17 7.16
C ALA A 369 2.58 12.95 8.01
N ALA A 370 3.65 13.46 7.40
CA ALA A 370 4.64 14.29 8.09
C ALA A 370 4.00 15.59 8.60
N LYS A 371 3.17 16.25 7.79
CA LYS A 371 2.41 17.43 8.19
C LYS A 371 1.48 17.17 9.37
N ALA A 372 0.67 16.11 9.30
CA ALA A 372 -0.31 15.79 10.33
C ALA A 372 0.32 15.33 11.65
N LEU A 373 1.42 14.56 11.60
CA LEU A 373 2.02 13.93 12.79
C LEU A 373 3.18 14.71 13.39
N LEU A 374 3.90 15.49 12.57
CA LEU A 374 5.11 16.21 12.95
C LEU A 374 4.94 17.73 12.84
N GLY A 375 3.85 18.22 12.24
CA GLY A 375 3.64 19.66 12.04
C GLY A 375 4.54 20.28 10.98
N ILE A 376 5.09 19.47 10.07
CA ILE A 376 6.01 19.94 9.01
C ILE A 376 5.19 20.25 7.75
N PRO A 377 4.97 21.54 7.41
CA PRO A 377 4.25 21.90 6.20
C PRO A 377 5.05 21.52 4.95
N TYR A 378 4.39 21.59 3.79
CA TYR A 378 5.02 21.40 2.50
C TYR A 378 4.23 22.17 1.43
N ASP A 379 4.92 22.57 0.38
CA ASP A 379 4.33 23.11 -0.83
C ASP A 379 4.30 22.03 -1.92
N GLU A 380 3.45 22.18 -2.93
CA GLU A 380 3.38 21.18 -4.02
C GLU A 380 4.71 21.00 -4.77
N ALA A 381 5.56 22.04 -4.80
CA ALA A 381 6.91 21.95 -5.38
C ALA A 381 7.80 20.96 -4.62
N ASP A 382 7.61 20.79 -3.31
CA ASP A 382 8.36 19.82 -2.52
C ASP A 382 8.05 18.38 -2.96
N ALA A 383 6.83 18.12 -3.44
CA ALA A 383 6.41 16.80 -3.93
C ALA A 383 7.13 16.35 -5.21
N ALA A 384 7.81 17.25 -5.90
CA ALA A 384 8.60 16.97 -7.11
C ALA A 384 10.09 16.74 -6.82
N ILE A 385 10.56 16.87 -5.57
CA ILE A 385 11.98 16.72 -5.19
C ILE A 385 12.32 15.24 -5.00
N TYR A 386 12.50 14.54 -6.11
CA TYR A 386 13.02 13.16 -6.13
C TYR A 386 14.53 13.16 -6.30
N PHE A 387 15.22 12.25 -5.62
CA PHE A 387 16.66 12.03 -5.79
C PHE A 387 17.00 10.55 -5.68
N ALA A 388 18.09 10.12 -6.33
CA ALA A 388 18.63 8.78 -6.25
C ALA A 388 20.15 8.85 -6.08
N GLY A 389 20.61 8.76 -4.82
CA GLY A 389 22.00 9.00 -4.46
C GLY A 389 22.43 10.46 -4.67
N ASN A 390 23.72 10.66 -4.94
CA ASN A 390 24.36 11.95 -5.21
C ASN A 390 24.69 12.14 -6.70
N LEU A 391 23.96 11.47 -7.59
CA LEU A 391 24.19 11.54 -9.02
C LEU A 391 23.59 12.82 -9.60
N GLU A 392 24.42 13.58 -10.30
CA GLU A 392 23.96 14.68 -11.14
C GLU A 392 23.56 14.16 -12.52
N ARG A 393 22.43 14.63 -13.04
CA ARG A 393 22.04 14.37 -14.42
C ARG A 393 23.07 15.03 -15.35
N ARG A 394 23.53 14.29 -16.34
CA ARG A 394 24.26 14.83 -17.49
C ARG A 394 23.39 14.70 -18.71
N GLU A 395 23.37 15.72 -19.57
CA GLU A 395 22.71 15.58 -20.86
C GLU A 395 23.47 14.55 -21.70
N PRO A 396 22.80 13.54 -22.25
CA PRO A 396 23.47 12.51 -23.00
C PRO A 396 23.89 13.02 -24.39
N ASP A 397 25.14 12.74 -24.76
CA ASP A 397 25.75 13.08 -26.05
C ASP A 397 25.09 12.36 -27.24
N THR A 398 24.49 11.20 -26.97
CA THR A 398 23.83 10.37 -28.00
C THR A 398 22.41 10.03 -27.59
N GLN A 399 21.51 9.98 -28.57
CA GLN A 399 20.13 9.57 -28.35
C GLN A 399 20.08 8.06 -28.06
N LEU A 400 19.64 7.70 -26.84
CA LEU A 400 19.53 6.33 -26.38
C LEU A 400 18.19 6.16 -25.66
N VAL A 401 17.38 5.22 -26.15
CA VAL A 401 16.15 4.81 -25.47
C VAL A 401 16.43 3.61 -24.59
N GLY A 402 16.35 3.80 -23.27
CA GLY A 402 16.45 2.70 -22.32
C GLY A 402 15.11 2.00 -22.14
N LEU A 403 15.14 0.67 -22.02
CA LEU A 403 13.98 -0.18 -21.80
C LEU A 403 14.13 -0.96 -20.50
N HIS A 404 13.04 -1.07 -19.74
CA HIS A 404 12.93 -2.02 -18.64
C HIS A 404 11.62 -2.81 -18.78
N ALA A 405 11.75 -4.01 -19.37
CA ALA A 405 10.63 -4.94 -19.59
C ALA A 405 10.24 -5.75 -18.35
N GLY A 406 10.94 -5.49 -17.24
CA GLY A 406 10.85 -6.19 -15.98
C GLY A 406 9.72 -5.77 -15.06
N SER A 407 9.63 -6.51 -13.95
CA SER A 407 8.78 -6.19 -12.80
C SER A 407 9.21 -7.04 -11.60
N LYS A 408 8.82 -6.63 -10.40
CA LYS A 408 8.92 -7.49 -9.21
C LYS A 408 8.21 -8.83 -9.45
N GLY A 409 8.69 -9.89 -8.79
CA GLY A 409 8.11 -11.23 -8.90
C GLY A 409 6.75 -11.40 -8.20
N GLY A 410 6.18 -12.60 -8.28
CA GLY A 410 4.88 -12.93 -7.67
C GLY A 410 3.71 -12.29 -8.41
N ARG A 411 2.74 -11.70 -7.70
CA ARG A 411 1.54 -11.09 -8.32
C ARG A 411 1.87 -9.96 -9.30
N TRP A 412 3.02 -9.32 -9.12
CA TRP A 412 3.45 -8.15 -9.89
C TRP A 412 3.93 -8.50 -11.30
N LEU A 413 4.13 -9.78 -11.62
CA LEU A 413 4.40 -10.24 -12.99
C LEU A 413 3.28 -9.85 -13.97
N SER A 414 2.06 -9.66 -13.47
CA SER A 414 0.92 -9.15 -14.26
C SER A 414 1.11 -7.73 -14.83
N LYS A 415 2.14 -7.00 -14.37
CA LYS A 415 2.51 -5.69 -14.89
C LYS A 415 3.37 -5.76 -16.16
N ARG A 416 3.96 -6.91 -16.50
CA ARG A 416 4.92 -7.03 -17.62
C ARG A 416 4.21 -6.93 -18.96
N TRP A 417 4.43 -5.83 -19.67
CA TRP A 417 3.91 -5.63 -21.02
C TRP A 417 4.64 -6.54 -22.03
N PRO A 418 3.93 -7.33 -22.85
CA PRO A 418 4.55 -8.37 -23.66
C PRO A 418 5.26 -7.85 -24.93
N TYR A 419 5.04 -6.59 -25.32
CA TYR A 419 5.42 -6.10 -26.66
C TYR A 419 6.76 -5.33 -26.72
N PHE A 420 7.60 -5.38 -25.68
CA PHE A 420 8.92 -4.73 -25.72
C PHE A 420 9.80 -5.21 -26.88
N GLY A 421 9.78 -6.50 -27.22
CA GLY A 421 10.54 -7.02 -28.37
C GLY A 421 10.06 -6.46 -29.70
N GLU A 422 8.75 -6.26 -29.86
CA GLU A 422 8.19 -5.61 -31.05
C GLU A 422 8.54 -4.12 -31.10
N LEU A 423 8.39 -3.42 -29.98
CA LEU A 423 8.80 -2.02 -29.84
C LEU A 423 10.27 -1.83 -30.22
N THR A 424 11.17 -2.68 -29.72
CA THR A 424 12.60 -2.65 -30.06
C THR A 424 12.83 -2.75 -31.56
N ARG A 425 12.18 -3.69 -32.26
CA ARG A 425 12.32 -3.82 -33.72
C ARG A 425 11.86 -2.54 -34.43
N LYS A 426 10.72 -1.98 -34.03
CA LYS A 426 10.15 -0.78 -34.64
C LYS A 426 11.03 0.46 -34.42
N LEU A 427 11.56 0.66 -33.21
CA LEU A 427 12.48 1.76 -32.91
C LEU A 427 13.79 1.63 -33.69
N ARG A 428 14.39 0.43 -33.69
CA ARG A 428 15.64 0.18 -34.42
C ARG A 428 15.50 0.33 -35.93
N SER A 429 14.35 -0.02 -36.51
CA SER A 429 14.08 0.20 -37.94
C SER A 429 14.11 1.69 -38.34
N ARG A 430 13.99 2.59 -37.36
CA ARG A 430 14.09 4.04 -37.53
C ARG A 430 15.45 4.60 -37.10
N GLY A 431 16.46 3.75 -36.88
CA GLY A 431 17.80 4.17 -36.48
C GLY A 431 17.96 4.54 -35.00
N VAL A 432 16.94 4.35 -34.17
CA VAL A 432 17.01 4.64 -32.73
C VAL A 432 17.83 3.57 -32.02
N ARG A 433 18.81 3.99 -31.21
CA ARG A 433 19.57 3.10 -30.31
C ARG A 433 18.74 2.74 -29.09
N VAL A 434 18.79 1.47 -28.70
CA VAL A 434 17.94 0.92 -27.64
C VAL A 434 18.78 0.04 -26.72
N ALA A 435 18.66 0.22 -25.40
CA ALA A 435 19.34 -0.59 -24.38
C ALA A 435 18.35 -1.20 -23.36
N SER A 436 18.61 -2.41 -22.88
CA SER A 436 17.84 -3.05 -21.81
C SER A 436 18.48 -2.87 -20.44
N PHE A 437 17.67 -2.59 -19.43
CA PHE A 437 18.04 -2.40 -18.03
C PHE A 437 17.23 -3.33 -17.12
N GLY A 438 17.75 -3.59 -15.92
CA GLY A 438 17.13 -4.48 -14.93
C GLY A 438 17.98 -5.71 -14.66
N THR A 439 17.34 -6.81 -14.24
CA THR A 439 18.03 -8.08 -14.01
C THR A 439 18.29 -8.83 -15.32
N PRO A 440 19.22 -9.81 -15.37
CA PRO A 440 19.54 -10.51 -16.61
C PRO A 440 18.35 -11.21 -17.30
N ASP A 441 17.33 -11.61 -16.54
CA ASP A 441 16.09 -12.22 -17.07
C ASP A 441 15.12 -11.21 -17.69
N GLU A 442 15.43 -9.91 -17.62
CA GLU A 442 14.62 -8.81 -18.15
C GLU A 442 15.19 -8.25 -19.46
N TYR A 443 16.25 -8.86 -19.99
CA TYR A 443 16.85 -8.53 -21.28
C TYR A 443 15.85 -8.70 -22.44
N VAL A 444 15.76 -7.68 -23.29
CA VAL A 444 14.96 -7.70 -24.52
C VAL A 444 15.88 -7.99 -25.71
N PRO A 445 15.65 -9.08 -26.47
CA PRO A 445 16.46 -9.39 -27.65
C PRO A 445 16.53 -8.24 -28.65
N GLY A 446 17.75 -7.95 -29.11
CA GLY A 446 18.01 -6.92 -30.11
C GLY A 446 18.31 -5.53 -29.55
N THR A 447 18.35 -5.35 -28.22
CA THR A 447 18.89 -4.14 -27.58
C THR A 447 20.36 -4.31 -27.22
N GLU A 448 21.06 -3.20 -26.97
CA GLU A 448 22.27 -3.18 -26.14
C GLU A 448 21.92 -3.76 -24.75
N ASN A 449 22.81 -4.56 -24.15
CA ASN A 449 22.54 -5.22 -22.87
C ASN A 449 23.24 -4.49 -21.72
N LEU A 450 22.47 -3.75 -20.92
CA LEU A 450 22.93 -3.07 -19.70
C LEU A 450 22.24 -3.65 -18.45
N THR A 451 21.80 -4.92 -18.52
CA THR A 451 21.21 -5.64 -17.39
C THR A 451 22.29 -6.24 -16.48
N GLY A 452 21.92 -6.59 -15.24
CA GLY A 452 22.76 -7.36 -14.32
C GLY A 452 23.72 -6.55 -13.45
N GLY A 453 23.72 -5.23 -13.57
CA GLY A 453 24.45 -4.34 -12.65
C GLY A 453 23.75 -4.17 -11.30
N THR A 454 24.50 -3.62 -10.34
CA THR A 454 23.99 -3.09 -9.08
C THR A 454 23.03 -1.92 -9.30
N ILE A 455 22.26 -1.53 -8.28
CA ILE A 455 21.38 -0.36 -8.35
C ILE A 455 22.16 0.91 -8.74
N GLU A 456 23.35 1.08 -8.18
CA GLU A 456 24.20 2.23 -8.46
C GLU A 456 24.73 2.23 -9.91
N GLU A 457 25.21 1.08 -10.40
CA GLU A 457 25.61 0.92 -11.81
C GLU A 457 24.44 1.14 -12.77
N MET A 458 23.24 0.66 -12.42
CA MET A 458 22.03 0.92 -13.18
C MET A 458 21.70 2.41 -13.22
N CYS A 459 21.77 3.14 -12.11
CA CYS A 459 21.56 4.59 -12.10
C CYS A 459 22.57 5.33 -12.97
N ARG A 460 23.86 4.95 -12.91
CA ARG A 460 24.89 5.53 -13.78
C ARG A 460 24.61 5.26 -15.25
N ALA A 461 24.28 4.03 -15.61
CA ALA A 461 23.96 3.68 -16.99
C ALA A 461 22.68 4.38 -17.48
N LEU A 462 21.67 4.53 -16.62
CA LEU A 462 20.43 5.26 -16.92
C LEU A 462 20.71 6.72 -17.26
N SER A 463 21.70 7.36 -16.61
CA SER A 463 22.06 8.76 -16.87
C SER A 463 22.47 9.05 -18.33
N GLY A 464 22.83 8.01 -19.10
CA GLY A 464 23.12 8.11 -20.53
C GLY A 464 21.89 8.03 -21.45
N CYS A 465 20.67 7.86 -20.92
CA CYS A 465 19.45 7.76 -21.70
C CYS A 465 18.82 9.14 -21.94
N THR A 466 18.34 9.39 -23.16
CA THR A 466 17.47 10.55 -23.47
C THR A 466 16.03 10.31 -23.06
N LEU A 467 15.59 9.06 -23.17
CA LEU A 467 14.25 8.62 -22.85
C LEU A 467 14.29 7.21 -22.26
N PHE A 468 13.43 6.95 -21.28
CA PHE A 468 13.30 5.64 -20.65
C PHE A 468 11.87 5.10 -20.80
N VAL A 469 11.73 3.82 -21.15
CA VAL A 469 10.43 3.17 -21.30
C VAL A 469 10.38 1.95 -20.40
N SER A 470 9.39 1.88 -19.53
CA SER A 470 9.31 0.83 -18.51
C SER A 470 7.86 0.38 -18.30
N ASN A 471 7.67 -0.81 -17.74
CA ASN A 471 6.44 -1.09 -17.00
C ASN A 471 6.33 -0.19 -15.76
N ASP A 472 5.20 -0.24 -15.05
CA ASP A 472 5.12 0.18 -13.65
C ASP A 472 6.11 -0.64 -12.78
N SER A 473 7.30 -0.08 -12.56
CA SER A 473 8.42 -0.72 -11.89
C SER A 473 9.34 0.31 -11.20
N GLY A 474 10.18 -0.16 -10.27
CA GLY A 474 11.20 0.66 -9.61
C GLY A 474 12.09 1.45 -10.57
N ALA A 475 12.38 0.89 -11.75
CA ALA A 475 13.23 1.52 -12.76
C ALA A 475 12.66 2.84 -13.30
N MET A 476 11.33 2.96 -13.43
CA MET A 476 10.67 4.22 -13.79
C MET A 476 10.98 5.31 -12.76
N HIS A 477 10.92 4.98 -11.47
CA HIS A 477 11.19 5.95 -10.41
C HIS A 477 12.66 6.37 -10.41
N LEU A 478 13.59 5.45 -10.70
CA LEU A 478 15.02 5.78 -10.86
C LEU A 478 15.21 6.78 -12.00
N ALA A 479 14.62 6.52 -13.17
CA ALA A 479 14.69 7.44 -14.30
C ALA A 479 14.16 8.84 -13.92
N SER A 480 13.01 8.90 -13.24
CA SER A 480 12.45 10.16 -12.75
C SER A 480 13.37 10.89 -11.77
N ALA A 481 13.92 10.17 -10.78
CA ALA A 481 14.77 10.74 -9.74
C ALA A 481 16.11 11.25 -10.28
N LEU A 482 16.54 10.72 -11.43
CA LEU A 482 17.71 11.19 -12.18
C LEU A 482 17.34 12.26 -13.22
N GLY A 483 16.08 12.71 -13.25
CA GLY A 483 15.60 13.74 -14.18
C GLY A 483 15.51 13.28 -15.64
N ILE A 484 15.53 11.98 -15.92
CA ILE A 484 15.42 11.41 -17.26
C ILE A 484 13.94 11.35 -17.64
N ARG A 485 13.61 11.74 -18.89
CA ARG A 485 12.23 11.61 -19.38
C ARG A 485 11.85 10.13 -19.46
N ALA A 486 10.66 9.79 -18.99
CA ALA A 486 10.19 8.41 -18.98
C ALA A 486 8.73 8.26 -19.40
N VAL A 487 8.46 7.18 -20.13
CA VAL A 487 7.10 6.71 -20.44
C VAL A 487 6.90 5.37 -19.73
N ALA A 488 5.94 5.31 -18.83
CA ALA A 488 5.67 4.12 -18.06
C ALA A 488 4.33 3.49 -18.43
N ILE A 489 4.31 2.18 -18.61
CA ILE A 489 3.14 1.41 -19.03
C ILE A 489 2.42 0.88 -17.79
N PHE A 490 1.19 1.34 -17.59
CA PHE A 490 0.32 0.98 -16.48
C PHE A 490 -0.94 0.29 -16.99
N ALA A 491 -1.38 -0.79 -16.32
CA ALA A 491 -2.70 -1.34 -16.58
C ALA A 491 -3.33 -2.00 -15.35
N PRO A 492 -2.74 -3.04 -14.73
CA PRO A 492 -3.37 -3.62 -13.55
C PRO A 492 -3.30 -2.69 -12.33
N THR A 493 -2.32 -1.79 -12.27
CA THR A 493 -2.06 -0.86 -11.18
C THR A 493 -2.47 0.57 -11.52
N ASP A 494 -2.70 1.36 -10.47
CA ASP A 494 -3.17 2.74 -10.61
C ASP A 494 -2.01 3.73 -10.81
N ALA A 495 -1.87 4.25 -12.03
CA ALA A 495 -0.84 5.25 -12.36
C ALA A 495 -0.95 6.49 -11.48
N LEU A 496 -2.18 6.92 -11.13
CA LEU A 496 -2.38 8.13 -10.35
C LEU A 496 -1.99 7.96 -8.87
N THR A 497 -1.83 6.71 -8.41
CA THR A 497 -1.29 6.41 -7.08
C THR A 497 0.24 6.36 -7.08
N HIS A 498 0.85 5.80 -8.14
CA HIS A 498 2.25 5.32 -8.11
C HIS A 498 3.20 6.02 -9.10
N MET A 499 2.75 6.91 -9.99
CA MET A 499 3.67 7.57 -10.91
C MET A 499 4.44 8.71 -10.22
N PRO A 500 5.74 8.90 -10.43
CA PRO A 500 6.46 10.06 -9.88
C PRO A 500 5.77 11.38 -10.21
N LEU A 501 5.74 12.29 -9.22
CA LEU A 501 5.14 13.62 -9.37
C LEU A 501 6.11 14.62 -10.00
N THR A 502 6.61 14.27 -11.18
CA THR A 502 7.58 15.06 -11.93
C THR A 502 7.10 15.31 -13.35
N GLU A 503 7.60 16.37 -13.97
CA GLU A 503 7.27 16.67 -15.38
C GLU A 503 7.92 15.68 -16.35
N THR A 504 8.92 14.93 -15.88
CA THR A 504 9.70 14.00 -16.71
C THR A 504 8.98 12.69 -16.96
N VAL A 505 7.94 12.33 -16.19
CA VAL A 505 7.24 11.05 -16.33
C VAL A 505 5.82 11.21 -16.88
N ALA A 506 5.51 10.43 -17.91
CA ALA A 506 4.15 10.21 -18.39
C ALA A 506 3.75 8.74 -18.27
N ALA A 507 2.50 8.48 -17.91
CA ALA A 507 1.97 7.13 -17.72
C ALA A 507 1.00 6.76 -18.85
N LEU A 508 1.36 5.77 -19.66
CA LEU A 508 0.49 5.16 -20.64
C LEU A 508 -0.40 4.12 -19.96
N THR A 509 -1.69 4.43 -19.82
CA THR A 509 -2.63 3.64 -19.01
C THR A 509 -3.77 3.05 -19.81
N LEU A 510 -4.21 1.84 -19.42
CA LEU A 510 -5.43 1.22 -19.93
C LEU A 510 -6.67 1.66 -19.13
N GLN A 511 -7.64 2.24 -19.81
CA GLN A 511 -8.96 2.56 -19.26
C GLN A 511 -10.00 1.49 -19.59
N LYS A 512 -10.63 0.97 -18.54
CA LYS A 512 -11.78 0.07 -18.60
C LYS A 512 -12.49 -0.01 -17.25
N ASP A 513 -13.70 -0.57 -17.22
CA ASP A 513 -14.53 -0.65 -16.02
C ASP A 513 -13.84 -1.37 -14.85
N CYS A 514 -13.01 -2.37 -15.14
CA CYS A 514 -12.25 -3.10 -14.13
C CYS A 514 -10.83 -2.58 -13.87
N SER A 515 -10.38 -1.54 -14.59
CA SER A 515 -9.04 -0.94 -14.48
C SER A 515 -9.07 0.41 -13.76
N PRO A 516 -8.12 0.72 -12.87
CA PRO A 516 -7.01 -0.14 -12.46
C PRO A 516 -7.50 -1.31 -11.58
N CYS A 517 -7.05 -2.52 -11.92
CA CYS A 517 -7.48 -3.76 -11.26
C CYS A 517 -7.13 -3.78 -9.77
N GLU A 518 -6.01 -3.16 -9.40
CA GLU A 518 -5.55 -2.98 -8.02
C GLU A 518 -6.61 -2.29 -7.15
N VAL A 519 -7.33 -1.32 -7.70
CA VAL A 519 -8.35 -0.53 -6.98
C VAL A 519 -9.74 -1.15 -7.17
N LYS A 520 -10.13 -1.44 -8.42
CA LYS A 520 -11.51 -1.83 -8.76
C LYS A 520 -11.78 -3.32 -8.59
N ASN A 521 -10.75 -4.18 -8.62
CA ASN A 521 -10.89 -5.63 -8.46
C ASN A 521 -9.66 -6.26 -7.76
N HIS A 522 -9.33 -5.74 -6.56
CA HIS A 522 -8.12 -6.13 -5.82
C HIS A 522 -7.99 -7.64 -5.62
N ALA A 523 -9.09 -8.37 -5.40
CA ALA A 523 -9.04 -9.83 -5.23
C ALA A 523 -8.54 -10.56 -6.49
N PHE A 524 -8.97 -10.11 -7.67
CA PHE A 524 -8.49 -10.65 -8.94
C PHE A 524 -7.03 -10.23 -9.18
N PHE A 525 -6.70 -8.97 -8.96
CA PHE A 525 -5.32 -8.47 -9.04
C PHE A 525 -4.36 -9.26 -8.15
N ALA A 526 -4.73 -9.47 -6.88
CA ALA A 526 -3.93 -10.22 -5.90
C ALA A 526 -3.70 -11.67 -6.29
N SER A 527 -4.52 -12.26 -7.18
CA SER A 527 -4.30 -13.60 -7.72
C SER A 527 -3.15 -13.68 -8.73
N GLY A 528 -2.64 -12.54 -9.23
CA GLY A 528 -1.57 -12.49 -10.22
C GLY A 528 -1.99 -12.86 -11.65
N ARG A 529 -3.27 -13.16 -11.88
CA ARG A 529 -3.81 -13.62 -13.17
C ARG A 529 -4.24 -12.49 -14.11
N CYS A 530 -3.93 -11.24 -13.76
CA CYS A 530 -4.29 -10.12 -14.63
C CYS A 530 -3.39 -10.11 -15.87
N ALA A 531 -3.98 -10.02 -17.06
CA ALA A 531 -3.26 -9.95 -18.34
C ALA A 531 -3.61 -8.70 -19.15
N CYS A 532 -4.30 -7.73 -18.52
CA CYS A 532 -4.85 -6.57 -19.22
C CYS A 532 -3.79 -5.64 -19.81
N VAL A 533 -2.56 -5.68 -19.31
CA VAL A 533 -1.46 -4.87 -19.86
C VAL A 533 -1.23 -5.18 -21.33
N GLY A 534 -1.47 -6.42 -21.78
CA GLY A 534 -1.40 -6.81 -23.19
C GLY A 534 -2.50 -6.20 -24.09
N GLU A 535 -3.50 -5.51 -23.53
CA GLU A 535 -4.48 -4.76 -24.34
C GLU A 535 -3.95 -3.39 -24.79
N ILE A 536 -2.81 -2.94 -24.27
CA ILE A 536 -2.14 -1.71 -24.73
C ILE A 536 -1.34 -2.05 -26.00
N PRO A 537 -1.70 -1.50 -27.17
CA PRO A 537 -1.04 -1.81 -28.43
C PRO A 537 0.35 -1.16 -28.51
N VAL A 538 1.26 -1.77 -29.28
CA VAL A 538 2.64 -1.27 -29.44
C VAL A 538 2.67 0.11 -30.10
N GLU A 539 1.73 0.37 -31.01
CA GLU A 539 1.59 1.63 -31.75
C GLU A 539 1.34 2.81 -30.80
N ALA A 540 0.61 2.60 -29.71
CA ALA A 540 0.34 3.65 -28.73
C ALA A 540 1.63 4.08 -28.01
N ALA A 541 2.45 3.11 -27.59
CA ALA A 541 3.75 3.40 -26.96
C ALA A 541 4.74 4.01 -27.98
N GLU A 542 4.85 3.41 -29.16
CA GLU A 542 5.71 3.86 -30.25
C GLU A 542 5.43 5.31 -30.65
N GLY A 543 4.17 5.68 -30.86
CA GLY A 543 3.79 7.04 -31.26
C GLY A 543 4.20 8.10 -30.23
N ILE A 544 4.02 7.80 -28.94
CA ILE A 544 4.42 8.70 -27.85
C ILE A 544 5.94 8.81 -27.78
N ILE A 545 6.66 7.69 -27.88
CA ILE A 545 8.12 7.66 -27.85
C ILE A 545 8.68 8.52 -28.98
N LEU A 546 8.21 8.34 -30.22
CA LEU A 546 8.68 9.11 -31.37
C LEU A 546 8.35 10.60 -31.22
N SER A 547 7.16 10.94 -30.71
CA SER A 547 6.80 12.34 -30.45
C SER A 547 7.73 13.00 -29.43
N LEU A 548 8.13 12.30 -28.38
CA LEU A 548 9.05 12.82 -27.36
C LEU A 548 10.47 12.97 -27.91
N LEU A 549 10.92 12.01 -28.72
CA LEU A 549 12.23 12.07 -29.37
C LEU A 549 12.34 13.25 -30.35
N SER A 550 11.27 13.56 -31.09
CA SER A 550 11.26 14.71 -32.01
C SER A 550 11.20 16.07 -31.29
N ALA A 551 10.54 16.16 -30.13
CA ALA A 551 10.54 17.39 -29.33
C ALA A 551 11.95 17.73 -28.82
N ASP A 552 12.74 16.72 -28.45
CA ASP A 552 14.14 16.91 -28.04
C ASP A 552 15.04 17.43 -29.14
N GLU A 553 14.84 16.95 -30.37
CA GLU A 553 15.60 17.42 -31.53
C GLU A 553 15.30 18.90 -31.82
N ALA A 554 14.03 19.32 -31.66
CA ALA A 554 13.62 20.71 -31.84
C ALA A 554 14.24 21.63 -30.76
N ASP A 555 14.23 21.21 -29.49
CA ASP A 555 14.82 21.99 -28.40
C ASP A 555 16.36 22.09 -28.53
N ARG A 556 17.03 21.05 -29.05
CA ARG A 556 18.48 21.06 -29.32
C ARG A 556 18.87 21.88 -30.55
N GLY A 557 17.96 22.09 -31.50
CA GLY A 557 18.20 22.84 -32.75
C GLY A 557 17.99 24.35 -32.64
N ILE A 558 17.58 24.86 -31.48
CA ILE A 558 17.31 26.30 -31.21
C ILE A 558 18.40 26.92 -30.30
N ALA A 559 19.39 26.14 -29.84
CA ALA A 559 20.45 26.59 -28.93
C ALA A 559 21.65 27.24 -29.64
#